data_AF-A0AAY4C892-F1
#
_entry.id   AF-A0AAY4C892-F1
#
_cell.length_a   1.000
_cell.length_b   1.000
_cell.length_c   1.000
_cell.angle_alpha   90.00
_cell.angle_beta   90.00
_cell.angle_gamma   90.00
#
_symmetry.space_group_name_H-M   'P 1'
#
loop_
_entity.id
_entity.type
_entity.pdbx_description
1 polymer ?
#
loop_
_entity_poly.entity_id
_entity_poly.type
_entity_poly.pdbx_seq_one_letter_code
_entity_poly.pdbx_strand_id
1 'polypeptide(L)'
;MHPELGCLISCAQLQEFSIILLYDSPSLQRCFLQLSELGMDPVILMGGYSAFHSLYPFLCPPRIILLDSERHSLTIYPSEILDGALFQGSAAQARNCRIIQNLHITHVVNATAEFQDAFPSDLSEALPAASRFIGRALRGGCLGSSVLMLAFLMEHRCWSLLHAFRWLKERRGCAAPNAGFLWQLSDYEEQLFGQQLTSLDDIHL
;
A
#
# COMPACT_ATOMS: atom_id res chain seq x y z
N MET A 1 16.12 9.31 -25.09
CA MET A 1 15.76 7.90 -25.33
C MET A 1 17.03 7.08 -25.13
N HIS A 2 17.10 6.24 -24.09
CA HIS A 2 18.18 5.24 -24.03
C HIS A 2 18.04 4.37 -25.29
N PRO A 3 19.13 4.06 -26.02
CA PRO A 3 19.04 3.33 -27.28
C PRO A 3 18.32 1.98 -27.13
N GLU A 4 18.49 1.31 -25.99
CA GLU A 4 17.76 0.07 -25.67
C GLU A 4 16.26 0.30 -25.46
N LEU A 5 15.84 1.37 -24.75
CA LEU A 5 14.42 1.66 -24.51
C LEU A 5 13.67 1.97 -25.81
N GLY A 6 14.31 2.69 -26.74
CA GLY A 6 13.74 2.92 -28.08
C GLY A 6 13.50 1.62 -28.86
N CYS A 7 14.42 0.65 -28.71
CA CYS A 7 14.30 -0.68 -29.29
C CYS A 7 13.13 -1.46 -28.66
N LEU A 8 13.02 -1.47 -27.33
CA LEU A 8 11.95 -2.18 -26.60
C LEU A 8 10.54 -1.67 -26.97
N ILE A 9 10.38 -0.35 -27.15
CA ILE A 9 9.14 0.26 -27.63
C ILE A 9 8.81 -0.23 -29.05
N SER A 10 9.79 -0.18 -29.95
CA SER A 10 9.60 -0.56 -31.37
C SER A 10 9.27 -2.04 -31.57
N CYS A 11 9.68 -2.90 -30.64
CA CYS A 11 9.44 -4.34 -30.68
C CYS A 11 8.19 -4.77 -29.91
N ALA A 12 7.38 -3.83 -29.38
CA ALA A 12 6.22 -4.09 -28.53
C ALA A 12 6.50 -4.94 -27.26
N GLN A 13 7.77 -5.16 -26.91
CA GLN A 13 8.19 -6.00 -25.77
C GLN A 13 7.76 -5.39 -24.42
N LEU A 14 7.53 -4.09 -24.37
CA LEU A 14 7.04 -3.43 -23.16
C LEU A 14 5.62 -3.84 -22.76
N GLN A 15 4.82 -4.41 -23.67
CA GLN A 15 3.48 -4.92 -23.35
C GLN A 15 3.50 -6.15 -22.43
N GLU A 16 4.64 -6.84 -22.31
CA GLU A 16 4.81 -7.98 -21.40
C GLU A 16 4.95 -7.55 -19.93
N PHE A 17 5.15 -6.25 -19.65
CA PHE A 17 5.38 -5.74 -18.32
C PHE A 17 4.09 -5.20 -17.71
N SER A 18 3.83 -5.57 -16.45
CA SER A 18 2.65 -5.11 -15.71
C SER A 18 2.73 -3.66 -15.26
N ILE A 19 3.95 -3.11 -15.12
CA ILE A 19 4.21 -1.74 -14.68
C ILE A 19 5.42 -1.23 -15.47
N ILE A 20 5.28 -0.06 -16.10
CA ILE A 20 6.37 0.64 -16.79
C ILE A 20 6.62 1.95 -16.04
N LEU A 21 7.80 2.09 -15.44
CA LEU A 21 8.19 3.31 -14.70
C LEU A 21 9.11 4.19 -15.54
N LEU A 22 8.79 5.48 -15.63
CA LEU A 22 9.55 6.50 -16.33
C LEU A 22 10.16 7.48 -15.32
N TYR A 23 11.46 7.74 -15.40
CA TYR A 23 12.16 8.66 -14.50
C TYR A 23 13.40 9.30 -15.15
N ASP A 24 13.92 10.38 -14.54
CA ASP A 24 15.19 11.05 -14.87
C ASP A 24 15.44 11.37 -16.35
N SER A 25 14.43 11.90 -17.06
CA SER A 25 14.56 12.31 -18.46
C SER A 25 13.86 13.64 -18.74
N PRO A 26 14.45 14.54 -19.56
CA PRO A 26 13.79 15.78 -19.96
C PRO A 26 12.62 15.55 -20.92
N SER A 27 12.46 14.34 -21.45
CA SER A 27 11.40 13.99 -22.42
C SER A 27 10.37 13.01 -21.83
N LEU A 28 10.24 12.91 -20.50
CA LEU A 28 9.32 11.98 -19.84
C LEU A 28 7.89 12.11 -20.34
N GLN A 29 7.38 13.33 -20.49
CA GLN A 29 6.02 13.58 -20.94
C GLN A 29 5.78 13.06 -22.37
N ARG A 30 6.77 13.22 -23.26
CA ARG A 30 6.69 12.66 -24.61
C ARG A 30 6.68 11.13 -24.58
N CYS A 31 7.56 10.51 -23.80
CA CYS A 31 7.59 9.05 -23.65
C CYS A 31 6.29 8.50 -23.06
N PHE A 32 5.74 9.18 -22.05
CA PHE A 32 4.46 8.83 -21.43
C PHE A 32 3.36 8.79 -22.50
N LEU A 33 3.18 9.89 -23.26
CA LEU A 33 2.17 9.97 -24.30
C LEU A 33 2.34 8.87 -25.37
N GLN A 34 3.57 8.64 -25.83
CA GLN A 34 3.83 7.60 -26.84
C GLN A 34 3.50 6.19 -26.35
N LEU A 35 3.81 5.88 -25.08
CA LEU A 35 3.49 4.58 -24.49
C LEU A 35 1.99 4.43 -24.26
N SER A 36 1.32 5.49 -23.81
CA SER A 36 -0.14 5.52 -23.66
C SER A 36 -0.88 5.33 -24.99
N GLU A 37 -0.41 5.95 -26.07
CA GLU A 37 -0.96 5.74 -27.43
C GLU A 37 -0.85 4.29 -27.92
N LEU A 38 0.13 3.54 -27.40
CA LEU A 38 0.32 2.12 -27.68
C LEU A 38 -0.49 1.20 -26.74
N GLY A 39 -1.39 1.77 -25.91
CA GLY A 39 -2.26 1.04 -25.00
C GLY A 39 -1.58 0.56 -23.71
N MET A 40 -0.39 1.09 -23.39
CA MET A 40 0.29 0.81 -22.12
C MET A 40 -0.08 1.83 -21.05
N ASP A 41 0.13 1.48 -19.77
CA ASP A 41 -0.11 2.36 -18.62
C ASP A 41 1.20 2.72 -17.90
N PRO A 42 2.03 3.62 -18.48
CA PRO A 42 3.27 4.04 -17.85
C PRO A 42 3.02 4.94 -16.64
N VAL A 43 3.90 4.87 -15.64
CA VAL A 43 3.87 5.73 -14.44
C VAL A 43 5.14 6.57 -14.38
N ILE A 44 5.01 7.86 -14.05
CA ILE A 44 6.15 8.75 -13.87
C ILE A 44 6.54 8.76 -12.39
N LEU A 45 7.81 8.44 -12.11
CA LEU A 45 8.38 8.59 -10.77
C LEU A 45 8.71 10.06 -10.51
N MET A 46 7.83 10.72 -9.77
CA MET A 46 8.03 12.11 -9.37
C MET A 46 9.28 12.26 -8.48
N GLY A 47 10.10 13.26 -8.77
CA GLY A 47 11.36 13.50 -8.05
C GLY A 47 12.56 12.66 -8.53
N GLY A 48 12.34 11.68 -9.40
CA GLY A 48 13.41 10.90 -10.01
C GLY A 48 13.99 9.80 -9.13
N TYR A 49 14.99 9.07 -9.65
CA TYR A 49 15.58 7.94 -8.94
C TYR A 49 16.28 8.37 -7.65
N SER A 50 17.00 9.50 -7.67
CA SER A 50 17.76 9.97 -6.51
C SER A 50 16.87 10.25 -5.30
N ALA A 51 15.70 10.89 -5.51
CA ALA A 51 14.74 11.14 -4.44
C ALA A 51 14.16 9.83 -3.89
N PHE A 52 13.78 8.90 -4.77
CA PHE A 52 13.29 7.58 -4.37
C PHE A 52 14.34 6.77 -3.62
N HIS A 53 15.58 6.73 -4.10
CA HIS A 53 16.70 6.03 -3.49
C HIS A 53 17.03 6.60 -2.10
N SER A 54 16.89 7.91 -1.91
CA SER A 54 17.13 8.54 -0.61
C SER A 54 16.10 8.12 0.44
N LEU A 55 14.83 7.92 0.03
CA LEU A 55 13.75 7.50 0.92
C LEU A 55 13.69 5.98 1.12
N TYR A 56 13.92 5.22 0.05
CA TYR A 56 13.79 3.76 0.03
C TYR A 56 15.05 3.07 -0.53
N PRO A 57 16.24 3.30 0.06
CA PRO A 57 17.49 2.72 -0.45
C PRO A 57 17.46 1.18 -0.44
N PHE A 58 16.70 0.59 0.48
CA PHE A 58 16.53 -0.85 0.63
C PHE A 58 15.65 -1.51 -0.46
N LEU A 59 14.92 -0.72 -1.26
CA LEU A 59 14.18 -1.21 -2.43
C LEU A 59 15.00 -1.11 -3.73
N CYS A 60 16.18 -0.48 -3.68
CA CYS A 60 17.04 -0.25 -4.82
C CYS A 60 18.17 -1.29 -4.86
N PRO A 61 18.01 -2.43 -5.55
CA PRO A 61 19.10 -3.40 -5.67
C PRO A 61 20.29 -2.78 -6.41
N PRO A 62 21.54 -3.18 -6.07
CA PRO A 62 22.75 -2.61 -6.67
C PRO A 62 22.93 -3.00 -8.15
N ARG A 63 22.14 -3.96 -8.63
CA ARG A 63 22.13 -4.41 -10.03
C ARG A 63 20.70 -4.63 -10.50
N ILE A 64 20.50 -4.50 -11.81
CA ILE A 64 19.23 -4.84 -12.46
C ILE A 64 18.97 -6.34 -12.31
N ILE A 65 17.74 -6.69 -11.95
CA ILE A 65 17.30 -8.07 -11.76
C ILE A 65 16.60 -8.53 -13.02
N LEU A 66 17.23 -9.45 -13.75
CA LEU A 66 16.71 -9.94 -15.03
C LEU A 66 16.08 -11.34 -14.88
N LEU A 67 16.63 -12.17 -14.00
CA LEU A 67 16.21 -13.56 -13.83
C LEU A 67 15.03 -13.70 -12.85
N ASP A 68 14.07 -14.55 -13.18
CA ASP A 68 12.93 -14.85 -12.31
C ASP A 68 13.36 -15.42 -10.95
N SER A 69 14.38 -16.27 -10.91
CA SER A 69 14.90 -16.86 -9.67
C SER A 69 15.43 -15.80 -8.71
N GLU A 70 16.05 -14.73 -9.22
CA GLU A 70 16.52 -13.61 -8.42
C GLU A 70 15.36 -12.79 -7.85
N ARG A 71 14.24 -12.67 -8.58
CA ARG A 71 13.05 -11.93 -8.10
C ARG A 71 12.45 -12.55 -6.84
N HIS A 72 12.48 -13.88 -6.73
CA HIS A 72 11.97 -14.59 -5.54
C HIS A 72 12.83 -14.36 -4.28
N SER A 73 14.08 -13.93 -4.45
CA SER A 73 14.97 -13.59 -3.33
C SER A 73 14.74 -12.18 -2.78
N LEU A 74 13.95 -11.36 -3.47
CA LEU A 74 13.66 -10.00 -3.03
C LEU A 74 12.79 -9.99 -1.78
N THR A 75 13.15 -9.11 -0.86
CA THR A 75 12.30 -8.85 0.30
C THR A 75 11.08 -8.04 -0.15
N ILE A 76 9.90 -8.61 0.05
CA ILE A 76 8.63 -7.92 -0.22
C ILE A 76 8.29 -7.06 1.00
N TYR A 77 8.24 -5.74 0.83
CA TYR A 77 7.90 -4.79 1.89
C TYR A 77 6.37 -4.61 2.01
N PRO A 78 5.87 -4.19 3.17
CA PRO A 78 4.47 -3.82 3.34
C PRO A 78 4.11 -2.60 2.48
N SER A 79 2.84 -2.47 2.13
CA SER A 79 2.31 -1.32 1.39
C SER A 79 2.24 -0.11 2.30
N GLU A 80 2.77 1.02 1.86
CA GLU A 80 2.66 2.28 2.58
C GLU A 80 1.28 2.91 2.36
N ILE A 81 0.53 3.11 3.44
CA ILE A 81 -0.83 3.64 3.44
C ILE A 81 -0.82 5.15 3.70
N LEU A 82 0.07 5.60 4.59
CA LEU A 82 0.39 6.99 4.82
C LEU A 82 1.90 7.16 4.86
N ASP A 83 2.37 8.14 4.11
CA ASP A 83 3.79 8.43 3.90
C ASP A 83 4.56 8.51 5.21
N GLY A 84 5.57 7.65 5.34
CA GLY A 84 6.49 7.47 6.46
C GLY A 84 5.87 6.98 7.77
N ALA A 85 4.55 6.74 7.82
CA ALA A 85 3.84 6.68 9.09
C ALA A 85 2.97 5.44 9.28
N LEU A 86 2.33 4.94 8.22
CA LEU A 86 1.37 3.85 8.33
C LEU A 86 1.54 2.85 7.21
N PHE A 87 1.73 1.58 7.58
CA PHE A 87 2.04 0.49 6.67
C PHE A 87 1.04 -0.65 6.84
N GLN A 88 0.69 -1.31 5.74
CA GLN A 88 -0.15 -2.50 5.73
C GLN A 88 0.66 -3.70 5.24
N GLY A 89 0.71 -4.76 6.05
CA GLY A 89 1.50 -5.94 5.74
C GLY A 89 1.02 -7.23 6.41
N SER A 90 1.74 -8.31 6.15
CA SER A 90 1.50 -9.63 6.72
C SER A 90 2.23 -9.83 8.06
N ALA A 91 1.84 -10.87 8.80
CA ALA A 91 2.53 -11.27 10.02
C ALA A 91 4.02 -11.61 9.79
N ALA A 92 4.35 -12.22 8.63
CA ALA A 92 5.73 -12.52 8.27
C ALA A 92 6.56 -11.23 8.11
N GLN A 93 5.96 -10.20 7.51
CA GLN A 93 6.61 -8.89 7.35
C GLN A 93 6.80 -8.20 8.71
N ALA A 94 5.80 -8.30 9.60
CA ALA A 94 5.86 -7.73 10.95
C ALA A 94 6.93 -8.37 11.86
N ARG A 95 7.36 -9.60 11.55
CA ARG A 95 8.42 -10.32 12.29
C ARG A 95 9.80 -10.17 11.66
N ASN A 96 9.88 -9.58 10.47
CA ASN A 96 11.14 -9.42 9.77
C ASN A 96 11.89 -8.20 10.31
N CYS A 97 12.95 -8.44 11.09
CA CYS A 97 13.73 -7.37 11.72
C CYS A 97 14.31 -6.36 10.70
N ARG A 98 14.63 -6.81 9.48
CA ARG A 98 15.13 -5.93 8.42
C ARG A 98 14.05 -4.97 7.93
N ILE A 99 12.81 -5.45 7.79
CA ILE A 99 11.67 -4.59 7.43
C ILE A 99 11.42 -3.55 8.53
N ILE A 100 11.39 -4.00 9.79
CA ILE A 100 11.18 -3.13 10.95
C ILE A 100 12.23 -2.02 11.01
N GLN A 101 13.50 -2.36 10.83
CA GLN A 101 14.60 -1.38 10.82
C GLN A 101 14.52 -0.43 9.63
N ASN A 102 14.34 -0.95 8.41
CA ASN A 102 14.37 -0.15 7.19
C ASN A 102 13.20 0.85 7.13
N LEU A 103 12.01 0.43 7.54
CA LEU A 103 10.82 1.29 7.58
C LEU A 103 10.67 2.05 8.90
N HIS A 104 11.64 1.92 9.81
CA HIS A 104 11.62 2.58 11.11
C HIS A 104 10.34 2.29 11.90
N ILE A 105 9.79 1.08 11.77
CA ILE A 105 8.55 0.68 12.45
C ILE A 105 8.84 0.57 13.95
N THR A 106 8.08 1.32 14.74
CA THR A 106 8.17 1.26 16.22
C THR A 106 7.01 0.49 16.84
N HIS A 107 5.89 0.37 16.12
CA HIS A 107 4.68 -0.29 16.62
C HIS A 107 4.11 -1.25 15.57
N VAL A 108 3.64 -2.40 16.04
CA VAL A 108 2.92 -3.39 15.23
C VAL A 108 1.57 -3.62 15.87
N VAL A 109 0.52 -3.64 15.05
CA VAL A 109 -0.86 -3.91 15.50
C VAL A 109 -1.40 -5.11 14.74
N ASN A 110 -1.77 -6.16 15.47
CA ASN A 110 -2.22 -7.42 14.91
C ASN A 110 -3.73 -7.63 15.12
N ALA A 111 -4.47 -7.84 14.02
CA ALA A 111 -5.89 -8.18 14.04
C ALA A 111 -6.18 -9.67 13.76
N THR A 112 -5.16 -10.52 13.67
CA THR A 112 -5.30 -11.94 13.31
C THR A 112 -5.01 -12.82 14.52
N ALA A 113 -5.96 -13.69 14.88
CA ALA A 113 -5.98 -14.58 16.05
C ALA A 113 -4.84 -15.62 16.12
N GLU A 114 -3.91 -15.62 15.16
CA GLU A 114 -2.82 -16.58 15.06
C GLU A 114 -1.69 -16.35 16.10
N PHE A 115 -1.75 -15.26 16.87
CA PHE A 115 -0.73 -14.89 17.87
C PHE A 115 -1.33 -14.47 19.21
N GLN A 116 -0.54 -14.64 20.29
CA GLN A 116 -0.96 -14.44 21.70
C GLN A 116 -1.51 -13.04 22.03
N ASP A 117 -1.22 -12.03 21.21
CA ASP A 117 -1.65 -10.62 21.38
C ASP A 117 -2.63 -10.15 20.28
N ALA A 118 -3.37 -11.07 19.68
CA ALA A 118 -4.35 -10.74 18.65
C ALA A 118 -5.61 -10.10 19.25
N PHE A 119 -6.17 -9.12 18.55
CA PHE A 119 -7.53 -8.70 18.83
C PHE A 119 -8.53 -9.88 18.65
N PRO A 120 -9.64 -9.89 19.42
CA PRO A 120 -10.66 -10.91 19.29
C PRO A 120 -11.24 -10.97 17.86
N SER A 121 -11.83 -12.11 17.50
CA SER A 121 -12.49 -12.30 16.19
C SER A 121 -13.58 -11.26 15.93
N ASP A 122 -14.22 -10.79 17.00
CA ASP A 122 -15.08 -9.61 16.98
C ASP A 122 -14.23 -8.37 17.27
N LEU A 123 -13.99 -7.56 16.24
CA LEU A 123 -13.23 -6.34 16.38
C LEU A 123 -14.09 -5.15 16.80
N SER A 124 -15.43 -5.28 16.87
CA SER A 124 -16.33 -4.13 17.09
C SER A 124 -15.93 -3.28 18.30
N GLU A 125 -15.63 -3.91 19.44
CA GLU A 125 -15.16 -3.22 20.66
C GLU A 125 -13.68 -2.79 20.59
N ALA A 126 -12.89 -3.47 19.75
CA ALA A 126 -11.47 -3.24 19.59
C ALA A 126 -11.14 -2.11 18.61
N LEU A 127 -11.97 -1.85 17.59
CA LEU A 127 -11.72 -0.86 16.54
C LEU A 127 -11.42 0.54 17.13
N PRO A 128 -12.20 1.08 18.09
CA PRO A 128 -11.90 2.39 18.68
C PRO A 128 -10.59 2.41 19.48
N ALA A 129 -10.23 1.31 20.14
CA ALA A 129 -8.98 1.22 20.90
C ALA A 129 -7.77 1.11 19.95
N ALA A 130 -7.88 0.27 18.92
CA ALA A 130 -6.86 0.06 17.91
C ALA A 130 -6.60 1.34 17.11
N SER A 131 -7.65 2.03 16.68
CA SER A 131 -7.57 3.30 15.96
C SER A 131 -6.83 4.36 16.78
N ARG A 132 -7.21 4.57 18.05
CA ARG A 132 -6.50 5.48 18.96
C ARG A 132 -5.04 5.07 19.19
N PHE A 133 -4.75 3.78 19.29
CA PHE A 133 -3.37 3.28 19.40
C PHE A 133 -2.56 3.65 18.15
N ILE A 134 -3.10 3.38 16.96
CA ILE A 134 -2.47 3.74 15.68
C ILE A 134 -2.22 5.26 15.63
N GLY A 135 -3.21 6.07 16.01
CA GLY A 135 -3.08 7.53 16.06
C GLY A 135 -1.93 8.02 16.94
N ARG A 136 -1.64 7.34 18.06
CA ARG A 136 -0.47 7.63 18.90
C ARG A 136 0.84 7.14 18.28
N ALA A 137 0.80 6.01 17.60
CA ALA A 137 1.96 5.36 16.99
C ALA A 137 2.42 5.98 15.66
N LEU A 138 1.59 6.77 14.96
CA LEU A 138 1.91 7.37 13.66
C LEU A 138 3.26 8.10 13.62
N ARG A 139 3.67 8.74 14.73
CA ARG A 139 4.93 9.49 14.79
C ARG A 139 6.18 8.61 14.65
N GLY A 140 6.05 7.30 14.89
CA GLY A 140 7.17 6.36 14.83
C GLY A 140 6.95 5.22 13.85
N GLY A 141 6.00 5.30 12.92
CA GLY A 141 5.73 4.21 11.99
C GLY A 141 4.95 3.05 12.63
N CYS A 142 3.78 2.75 12.07
CA CYS A 142 2.91 1.67 12.53
C CYS A 142 2.63 0.69 11.39
N LEU A 143 2.76 -0.61 11.66
CA LEU A 143 2.41 -1.68 10.73
C LEU A 143 1.16 -2.43 11.22
N GLY A 144 0.16 -2.63 10.35
CA GLY A 144 -1.04 -3.38 10.72
C GLY A 144 -1.85 -3.97 9.58
N SER A 145 -3.02 -4.52 9.91
CA SER A 145 -3.95 -5.13 8.96
C SER A 145 -4.88 -4.10 8.30
N SER A 146 -5.41 -4.43 7.12
CA SER A 146 -6.29 -3.54 6.35
C SER A 146 -7.49 -3.01 7.16
N VAL A 147 -8.12 -3.86 7.97
CA VAL A 147 -9.32 -3.50 8.76
C VAL A 147 -9.00 -2.41 9.78
N LEU A 148 -7.88 -2.54 10.48
CA LEU A 148 -7.46 -1.54 11.47
C LEU A 148 -7.02 -0.24 10.82
N MET A 149 -6.42 -0.31 9.62
CA MET A 149 -6.07 0.89 8.85
C MET A 149 -7.35 1.64 8.44
N LEU A 150 -8.39 0.94 7.99
CA LEU A 150 -9.66 1.55 7.60
C LEU A 150 -10.35 2.21 8.80
N ALA A 151 -10.44 1.52 9.95
CA ALA A 151 -10.98 2.09 11.18
C ALA A 151 -10.23 3.36 11.60
N PHE A 152 -8.90 3.32 11.56
CA PHE A 152 -8.07 4.50 11.84
C PHE A 152 -8.36 5.66 10.88
N LEU A 153 -8.45 5.39 9.57
CA LEU A 153 -8.74 6.44 8.58
C LEU A 153 -10.12 7.05 8.79
N MET A 154 -11.14 6.25 9.09
CA MET A 154 -12.49 6.76 9.35
C MET A 154 -12.52 7.68 10.58
N GLU A 155 -11.93 7.25 11.71
CA GLU A 155 -11.95 8.03 12.95
C GLU A 155 -11.05 9.28 12.87
N HIS A 156 -9.81 9.16 12.38
CA HIS A 156 -8.83 10.24 12.45
C HIS A 156 -8.81 11.17 11.23
N ARG A 157 -9.35 10.74 10.08
CA ARG A 157 -9.49 11.58 8.88
C ARG A 157 -10.94 11.98 8.60
N CYS A 158 -11.89 11.52 9.42
CA CYS A 158 -13.33 11.72 9.21
C CYS A 158 -13.78 11.27 7.83
N TRP A 159 -13.23 10.15 7.35
CA TRP A 159 -13.56 9.58 6.06
C TRP A 159 -14.69 8.56 6.20
N SER A 160 -15.57 8.47 5.20
CA SER A 160 -16.47 7.34 5.10
C SER A 160 -15.68 6.05 4.83
N LEU A 161 -16.28 4.90 5.14
CA LEU A 161 -15.74 3.59 4.85
C LEU A 161 -15.38 3.45 3.37
N LEU A 162 -16.24 3.93 2.47
CA LEU A 162 -15.99 3.91 1.03
C LEU A 162 -14.73 4.72 0.66
N HIS A 163 -14.58 5.92 1.25
CA HIS A 163 -13.43 6.77 0.96
C HIS A 163 -12.14 6.15 1.51
N ALA A 164 -12.15 5.68 2.75
CA ALA A 164 -11.02 4.99 3.37
C ALA A 164 -10.63 3.72 2.57
N PHE A 165 -11.64 2.98 2.09
CA PHE A 165 -11.42 1.78 1.27
C PHE A 165 -10.80 2.11 -0.08
N ARG A 166 -11.31 3.12 -0.80
CA ARG A 166 -10.72 3.58 -2.07
C ARG A 166 -9.27 4.01 -1.89
N TRP A 167 -8.97 4.77 -0.84
CA TRP A 167 -7.60 5.16 -0.50
C TRP A 167 -6.67 3.96 -0.29
N LEU A 168 -7.14 2.95 0.44
CA LEU A 168 -6.39 1.71 0.65
C LEU A 168 -6.20 0.94 -0.67
N LYS A 169 -7.23 0.85 -1.51
CA LYS A 169 -7.21 0.11 -2.78
C LYS A 169 -6.25 0.73 -3.80
N GLU A 170 -6.17 2.06 -3.86
CA GLU A 170 -5.20 2.78 -4.70
C GLU A 170 -3.76 2.43 -4.32
N ARG A 171 -3.46 2.30 -3.03
CA ARG A 171 -2.11 1.96 -2.52
C ARG A 171 -1.83 0.47 -2.49
N ARG A 172 -2.89 -0.35 -2.51
CA ARG A 172 -2.82 -1.80 -2.50
C ARG A 172 -3.98 -2.38 -3.30
N GLY A 173 -3.79 -2.52 -4.62
CA GLY A 173 -4.82 -3.02 -5.53
C GLY A 173 -5.37 -4.41 -5.17
N CYS A 174 -4.58 -5.25 -4.50
CA CYS A 174 -5.01 -6.57 -4.03
C CYS A 174 -5.77 -6.56 -2.69
N ALA A 175 -6.03 -5.39 -2.09
CA ALA A 175 -6.77 -5.30 -0.84
C ALA A 175 -8.21 -5.82 -1.03
N ALA A 176 -8.57 -6.85 -0.26
CA ALA A 176 -9.89 -7.48 -0.24
C ALA A 176 -10.22 -7.85 1.21
N PRO A 177 -10.79 -6.91 2.01
CA PRO A 177 -11.20 -7.20 3.36
C PRO A 177 -12.29 -8.27 3.38
N ASN A 178 -12.31 -9.09 4.43
CA ASN A 178 -13.35 -10.09 4.65
C ASN A 178 -14.71 -9.39 4.83
N ALA A 179 -15.79 -9.94 4.26
CA ALA A 179 -17.13 -9.38 4.36
C ALA A 179 -17.58 -9.17 5.82
N GLY A 180 -17.24 -10.06 6.74
CA GLY A 180 -17.52 -9.89 8.18
C GLY A 180 -16.83 -8.67 8.79
N PHE A 181 -15.60 -8.37 8.36
CA PHE A 181 -14.92 -7.15 8.80
C PHE A 181 -15.49 -5.90 8.15
N LEU A 182 -16.02 -5.98 6.93
CA LEU A 182 -16.73 -4.87 6.30
C LEU A 182 -18.01 -4.51 7.06
N TRP A 183 -18.79 -5.51 7.51
CA TRP A 183 -19.94 -5.28 8.38
C TRP A 183 -19.55 -4.58 9.69
N GLN A 184 -18.52 -5.08 10.38
CA GLN A 184 -18.01 -4.44 11.60
C GLN A 184 -17.54 -3.00 11.36
N LEU A 185 -16.93 -2.72 10.20
CA LEU A 185 -16.53 -1.36 9.82
C LEU A 185 -17.73 -0.46 9.48
N SER A 186 -18.80 -1.00 8.91
CA SER A 186 -20.05 -0.29 8.64
C SER A 186 -20.75 0.11 9.95
N ASP A 187 -20.83 -0.81 10.91
CA ASP A 187 -21.35 -0.51 12.24
C ASP A 187 -20.50 0.55 12.95
N TYR A 188 -19.18 0.49 12.77
CA TYR A 188 -18.27 1.49 13.33
C TYR A 188 -18.41 2.86 12.65
N GLU A 189 -18.66 2.91 11.33
CA GLU A 189 -18.98 4.14 10.61
C GLU A 189 -20.25 4.81 11.20
N GLU A 190 -21.29 4.02 11.47
CA GLU A 190 -22.51 4.52 12.12
C GLU A 190 -22.25 5.04 13.53
N GLN A 191 -21.41 4.37 14.32
CA GLN A 191 -21.00 4.86 15.64
C GLN A 191 -20.24 6.20 15.57
N LEU A 192 -19.41 6.40 14.54
CA LEU A 192 -18.61 7.62 14.36
C LEU A 192 -19.44 8.81 13.84
N PHE A 193 -20.34 8.57 12.89
CA PHE A 193 -21.04 9.63 12.16
C PHE A 193 -22.54 9.72 12.44
N GLY A 194 -23.10 8.80 13.24
CA GLY A 194 -24.52 8.71 13.57
C GLY A 194 -25.40 8.11 12.45
N GLN A 195 -24.78 7.70 11.33
CA GLN A 195 -25.44 7.04 10.21
C GLN A 195 -24.42 6.29 9.36
N GLN A 196 -24.87 5.27 8.64
CA GLN A 196 -24.06 4.60 7.62
C GLN A 196 -24.02 5.49 6.36
N LEU A 197 -22.82 5.94 6.00
CA LEU A 197 -22.58 6.77 4.81
C LEU A 197 -22.26 5.92 3.58
N THR A 198 -21.83 4.68 3.81
CA THR A 198 -21.34 3.76 2.79
C THR A 198 -22.26 2.57 2.63
N SER A 199 -22.71 2.29 1.40
CA SER A 199 -23.29 0.98 1.09
C SER A 199 -22.18 -0.04 0.90
N LEU A 200 -22.33 -1.24 1.49
CA LEU A 200 -21.36 -2.32 1.29
C LEU A 200 -21.34 -2.83 -0.16
N ASP A 201 -22.42 -2.65 -0.92
CA ASP A 201 -22.46 -2.95 -2.35
C ASP A 201 -21.47 -2.09 -3.15
N ASP A 202 -21.18 -0.86 -2.70
CA ASP A 202 -20.23 0.05 -3.35
C ASP A 202 -18.75 -0.36 -3.15
N ILE A 203 -18.50 -1.24 -2.18
CA ILE A 203 -17.16 -1.76 -1.85
C ILE A 203 -16.85 -3.05 -2.62
N HIS A 204 -17.89 -3.81 -3.00
CA HIS A 204 -17.79 -5.10 -3.68
C HIS A 204 -17.66 -5.02 -5.21
N LEU A 205 -17.38 -3.84 -5.77
CA LEU A 205 -17.12 -3.63 -7.21
C LEU A 205 -15.86 -4.37 -7.71
#